data_AF-A0A928SZ61-F1
#
_entry.id   AF-A0A928SZ61-F1
#
_cell.length_a   1.000
_cell.length_b   1.000
_cell.length_c   1.000
_cell.angle_alpha   90.00
_cell.angle_beta   90.00
_cell.angle_gamma   90.00
#
_symmetry.space_group_name_H-M   'P 1'
#
loop_
_entity.id
_entity.type
_entity.pdbx_description
1 polymer ?
#
loop_
_entity_poly.entity_id
_entity_poly.type
_entity_poly.pdbx_seq_one_letter_code
_entity_poly.pdbx_strand_id
1 'polypeptide(L)'
;MGSSSKRVVLGALASTFAAVLAASCSLSSLDDLKGSPSGQNDAGQSGDAGTDGQISTDGGDAGGCVPVSCKATNAECGSIPDGCGDSLDCGECEPGLFCGGSGPNRCGTTPCLPKTCADLAASCGTVSDGCDKVLDCGTCTAPETCGGGGAANACGCTPKTCAQQGAACGTISDGCGNNIVCGSCQLPQVCTNNQCGCTPTKCADVGADCGTISDGCGGTVSCGSCPSGQSCGGGGANKCGSNPCVPTSCAAAGKNCGTISDGCGKTLSCGSCSSPDTCGGGGTANVCGCTPTSCAAEGKNCGSIPNGCGGNLSCGTCTSPNTCGGGGTANVCGCTATTCSAQGKNCGSIPNGCGGNLSCGSCTSPNTCGGGGTANVCGCTPTSCAAQGKNCGTISNGCGGNLSCGTCTSPNTCGGGGTANVCGCTPTSCAAQGKNCGSIPNGCGGTLNCGTCTAPSTCTNNVCTACVPNPDPCPSSQCAGTASDGCGGTVSCTANCGLAGECPCAGGHCAGNYCSCNPGPCL
;
A
#
# COMPACT_ATOMS: atom_id res chain seq x y z
N MET A 1 -32.19 -23.16 -1.62
CA MET A 1 -32.20 -21.71 -1.35
C MET A 1 -30.78 -21.35 -0.92
N GLY A 2 -29.87 -20.73 -1.68
CA GLY A 2 -29.93 -19.87 -2.85
C GLY A 2 -28.93 -18.71 -2.64
N SER A 3 -27.80 -18.71 -3.36
CA SER A 3 -26.83 -17.59 -3.64
C SER A 3 -26.23 -16.77 -2.48
N SER A 4 -25.02 -16.20 -2.50
CA SER A 4 -23.83 -16.16 -3.38
C SER A 4 -22.79 -15.27 -2.66
N SER A 5 -21.52 -15.67 -2.53
CA SER A 5 -20.44 -14.82 -1.98
C SER A 5 -19.45 -14.42 -3.09
N LYS A 6 -19.44 -13.13 -3.45
CA LYS A 6 -18.49 -12.52 -4.39
C LYS A 6 -17.11 -12.35 -3.71
N ARG A 7 -16.07 -12.91 -4.34
CA ARG A 7 -14.65 -12.58 -4.10
C ARG A 7 -14.28 -11.40 -5.00
N VAL A 8 -13.70 -10.35 -4.43
CA VAL A 8 -13.02 -9.28 -5.18
C VAL A 8 -11.53 -9.38 -4.87
N VAL A 9 -10.75 -9.59 -5.92
CA VAL A 9 -9.30 -9.61 -5.96
C VAL A 9 -8.86 -8.17 -6.27
N LEU A 10 -7.97 -7.58 -5.47
CA LEU A 10 -7.31 -6.31 -5.81
C LEU A 10 -5.79 -6.46 -5.67
N GLY A 11 -5.12 -6.23 -6.80
CA GLY A 11 -3.67 -6.34 -6.97
C GLY A 11 -2.92 -5.16 -6.39
N ALA A 12 -1.70 -5.43 -5.95
CA ALA A 12 -0.76 -4.48 -5.40
C ALA A 12 0.02 -3.76 -6.51
N LEU A 13 0.04 -2.43 -6.49
CA LEU A 13 0.96 -1.59 -7.26
C LEU A 13 2.06 -1.08 -6.33
N ALA A 14 3.31 -1.30 -6.73
CA ALA A 14 4.51 -0.84 -6.03
C ALA A 14 4.96 0.49 -6.65
N SER A 15 5.03 1.55 -5.84
CA SER A 15 5.58 2.85 -6.26
C SER A 15 6.96 3.06 -5.64
N THR A 16 7.97 3.13 -6.50
CA THR A 16 9.34 3.53 -6.17
C THR A 16 9.46 5.06 -6.20
N PHE A 17 10.06 5.62 -5.16
CA PHE A 17 10.49 7.02 -5.05
C PHE A 17 11.74 7.27 -5.93
N ALA A 18 11.74 8.34 -6.72
CA ALA A 18 12.94 8.93 -7.30
C ALA A 18 12.97 10.45 -7.03
N ALA A 19 14.12 10.91 -6.57
CA ALA A 19 14.38 12.25 -6.06
C ALA A 19 14.76 13.25 -7.15
N VAL A 20 14.34 14.50 -6.92
CA VAL A 20 15.00 15.80 -7.16
C VAL A 20 16.05 15.89 -8.28
N LEU A 21 15.77 16.74 -9.27
CA LEU A 21 16.77 17.62 -9.87
C LEU A 21 16.13 19.00 -10.17
N ALA A 22 16.58 20.02 -9.44
CA ALA A 22 16.24 21.41 -9.69
C ALA A 22 17.10 21.93 -10.85
N ALA A 23 16.46 22.47 -11.89
CA ALA A 23 17.13 23.25 -12.93
C ALA A 23 16.55 24.67 -12.92
N SER A 24 17.36 25.59 -12.40
CA SER A 24 17.19 27.03 -12.48
C SER A 24 17.25 27.51 -13.93
N CYS A 25 16.23 28.21 -14.41
CA CYS A 25 16.31 29.02 -15.63
C CYS A 25 15.99 30.47 -15.31
N SER A 26 16.98 31.31 -15.61
CA SER A 26 17.10 32.72 -15.27
C SER A 26 16.22 33.61 -16.16
N LEU A 27 15.72 34.68 -15.56
CA LEU A 27 15.11 35.82 -16.23
C LEU A 27 16.09 36.52 -17.17
N SER A 28 15.64 36.86 -18.38
CA SER A 28 16.14 38.03 -19.11
C SER A 28 15.10 38.59 -20.08
N SER A 29 14.67 39.80 -19.74
CA SER A 29 14.35 40.95 -20.61
C SER A 29 13.20 40.87 -21.62
N LEU A 30 12.13 41.60 -21.29
CA LEU A 30 11.15 42.18 -22.21
C LEU A 30 11.51 43.66 -22.39
N ASP A 31 11.75 44.08 -23.62
CA ASP A 31 11.55 45.47 -24.05
C ASP A 31 11.10 45.49 -25.53
N ASP A 32 10.11 46.36 -25.76
CA ASP A 32 9.62 46.92 -27.01
C ASP A 32 8.96 46.01 -28.08
N LEU A 33 7.65 46.21 -28.28
CA LEU A 33 7.16 47.05 -29.40
C LEU A 33 5.65 47.32 -29.31
N LYS A 34 5.33 48.61 -29.20
CA LYS A 34 4.03 49.24 -29.50
C LYS A 34 3.70 49.14 -30.99
N GLY A 35 2.41 49.12 -31.32
CA GLY A 35 1.88 49.82 -32.50
C GLY A 35 0.96 49.01 -33.43
N SER A 36 -0.32 49.34 -33.35
CA SER A 36 -1.46 49.09 -34.28
C SER A 36 -1.17 49.50 -35.76
N PRO A 37 -2.07 49.38 -36.78
CA PRO A 37 -3.53 49.17 -36.71
C PRO A 37 -4.22 48.38 -37.87
N SER A 38 -5.52 48.12 -37.66
CA SER A 38 -6.68 48.04 -38.59
C SER A 38 -6.53 47.68 -40.08
N GLY A 39 -7.34 46.71 -40.52
CA GLY A 39 -7.82 46.58 -41.91
C GLY A 39 -9.12 45.77 -41.98
N GLN A 40 -10.21 46.43 -42.38
CA GLN A 40 -11.50 45.83 -42.74
C GLN A 40 -11.54 45.46 -44.22
N ASN A 41 -12.20 44.35 -44.59
CA ASN A 41 -13.06 44.24 -45.79
C ASN A 41 -13.83 42.91 -45.83
N ASP A 42 -15.14 43.03 -45.56
CA ASP A 42 -16.32 42.55 -46.30
C ASP A 42 -16.36 41.22 -47.08
N ALA A 43 -17.40 40.46 -46.69
CA ALA A 43 -18.46 39.84 -47.51
C ALA A 43 -18.23 38.48 -48.21
N GLY A 44 -19.08 37.49 -47.83
CA GLY A 44 -19.35 36.30 -48.64
C GLY A 44 -20.13 35.15 -47.97
N GLN A 45 -21.45 35.35 -47.76
CA GLN A 45 -22.59 34.41 -47.85
C GLN A 45 -22.59 32.96 -47.26
N SER A 46 -23.52 32.80 -46.30
CA SER A 46 -24.69 31.87 -46.25
C SER A 46 -24.57 30.33 -46.23
N GLY A 47 -25.27 29.76 -45.23
CA GLY A 47 -25.81 28.39 -45.13
C GLY A 47 -25.25 27.65 -43.90
N ASP A 48 -25.99 27.11 -42.94
CA ASP A 48 -27.42 26.78 -42.85
C ASP A 48 -27.81 26.69 -41.35
N ALA A 49 -29.11 26.83 -41.07
CA ALA A 49 -29.65 26.84 -39.72
C ALA A 49 -29.82 25.40 -39.16
N GLY A 50 -29.42 25.22 -37.90
CA GLY A 50 -29.76 24.05 -37.08
C GLY A 50 -29.88 24.48 -35.62
N THR A 51 -31.11 24.56 -35.14
CA THR A 51 -31.51 24.89 -33.77
C THR A 51 -31.17 23.76 -32.80
N ASP A 52 -30.61 24.09 -31.64
CA ASP A 52 -31.23 23.83 -30.34
C ASP A 52 -30.53 24.61 -29.24
N GLY A 53 -31.33 25.36 -28.47
CA GLY A 53 -30.84 26.20 -27.39
C GLY A 53 -30.61 25.40 -26.12
N GLN A 54 -29.56 25.77 -25.39
CA GLN A 54 -29.66 25.94 -23.94
C GLN A 54 -28.78 27.11 -23.52
N ILE A 55 -29.45 28.18 -23.08
CA ILE A 55 -28.86 29.23 -22.27
C ILE A 55 -28.52 28.57 -20.93
N SER A 56 -27.24 28.27 -20.70
CA SER A 56 -26.74 27.99 -19.36
C SER A 56 -26.21 29.30 -18.78
N THR A 57 -26.94 29.84 -17.81
CA THR A 57 -26.48 30.95 -16.99
C THR A 57 -25.58 30.40 -15.89
N ASP A 58 -24.29 30.29 -16.17
CA ASP A 58 -23.26 30.27 -15.13
C ASP A 58 -22.23 31.36 -15.46
N GLY A 59 -22.25 32.42 -14.65
CA GLY A 59 -21.23 33.46 -14.70
C GLY A 59 -19.94 32.94 -14.07
N GLY A 60 -18.89 32.83 -14.88
CA GLY A 60 -17.55 32.50 -14.40
C GLY A 60 -16.56 32.27 -15.54
N ASP A 61 -15.89 33.36 -15.92
CA ASP A 61 -14.69 33.43 -16.78
C ASP A 61 -14.89 33.19 -18.29
N ALA A 62 -14.87 34.29 -19.05
CA ALA A 62 -14.83 34.29 -20.52
C ALA A 62 -13.41 34.03 -21.03
N GLY A 63 -12.75 33.01 -20.48
CA GLY A 63 -11.61 32.35 -21.10
C GLY A 63 -12.12 31.12 -21.84
N GLY A 64 -12.57 31.29 -23.09
CA GLY A 64 -12.94 30.14 -23.92
C GLY A 64 -11.79 29.13 -23.95
N CYS A 65 -12.09 27.85 -23.77
CA CYS A 65 -11.07 26.82 -23.85
C CYS A 65 -10.41 26.85 -25.23
N VAL A 66 -9.09 26.99 -25.26
CA VAL A 66 -8.32 27.00 -26.51
C VAL A 66 -7.81 25.59 -26.74
N PRO A 67 -8.35 24.85 -27.73
CA PRO A 67 -7.94 23.47 -27.96
C PRO A 67 -6.49 23.39 -28.40
N VAL A 68 -5.76 22.40 -27.87
CA VAL A 68 -4.39 22.13 -28.30
C VAL A 68 -4.38 21.47 -29.67
N SER A 69 -3.35 21.76 -30.47
CA SER A 69 -3.14 21.11 -31.77
C SER A 69 -2.18 19.93 -31.65
N CYS A 70 -2.25 18.97 -32.58
CA CYS A 70 -1.29 17.86 -32.69
C CYS A 70 0.17 18.33 -32.69
N LYS A 71 0.43 19.45 -33.37
CA LYS A 71 1.76 20.05 -33.42
C LYS A 71 2.21 20.59 -32.06
N ALA A 72 1.29 21.13 -31.26
CA ALA A 72 1.61 21.67 -29.94
C ALA A 72 1.96 20.58 -28.92
N THR A 73 1.40 19.38 -29.07
CA THR A 73 1.68 18.20 -28.23
C THR A 73 2.74 17.28 -28.83
N ASN A 74 3.27 17.63 -30.01
CA ASN A 74 4.23 16.81 -30.77
C ASN A 74 3.69 15.40 -31.08
N ALA A 75 2.37 15.29 -31.30
CA ALA A 75 1.69 14.10 -31.79
C ALA A 75 1.80 14.03 -33.32
N GLU A 76 2.36 12.94 -33.82
CA GLU A 76 2.55 12.63 -35.24
C GLU A 76 1.45 11.68 -35.77
N CYS A 77 0.70 11.03 -34.87
CA CYS A 77 -0.32 10.05 -35.19
C CYS A 77 -1.31 9.83 -34.03
N GLY A 78 -2.43 9.15 -34.32
CA GLY A 78 -3.40 8.69 -33.33
C GLY A 78 -4.29 9.81 -32.78
N SER A 79 -5.19 9.46 -31.87
CA SER A 79 -6.09 10.41 -31.24
C SER A 79 -5.57 10.92 -29.89
N ILE A 80 -5.65 12.24 -29.68
CA ILE A 80 -5.27 12.92 -28.43
C ILE A 80 -6.41 13.81 -27.91
N PRO A 81 -6.54 14.03 -26.60
CA PRO A 81 -7.47 15.03 -26.07
C PRO A 81 -7.01 16.44 -26.45
N ASP A 82 -7.95 17.29 -26.84
CA ASP A 82 -7.69 18.69 -27.18
C ASP A 82 -7.59 19.62 -25.96
N GLY A 83 -7.82 19.07 -24.75
CA GLY A 83 -7.83 19.82 -23.49
C GLY A 83 -9.14 20.57 -23.21
N CYS A 84 -10.11 20.55 -24.14
CA CYS A 84 -11.43 21.16 -24.04
C CYS A 84 -12.57 20.14 -23.94
N GLY A 85 -12.24 18.85 -24.03
CA GLY A 85 -13.18 17.74 -23.90
C GLY A 85 -13.41 16.99 -25.19
N ASP A 86 -12.91 17.49 -26.31
CA ASP A 86 -12.97 16.84 -27.61
C ASP A 86 -11.68 16.04 -27.90
N SER A 87 -11.76 15.18 -28.90
CA SER A 87 -10.63 14.37 -29.38
C SER A 87 -10.14 14.91 -30.72
N LEU A 88 -8.83 15.09 -30.83
CA LEU A 88 -8.13 15.49 -32.04
C LEU A 88 -7.45 14.28 -32.69
N ASP A 89 -7.70 14.07 -33.97
CA ASP A 89 -7.04 13.04 -34.79
C ASP A 89 -5.76 13.62 -35.44
N CYS A 90 -4.61 13.05 -35.10
CA CYS A 90 -3.29 13.47 -35.59
C CYS A 90 -2.80 12.66 -36.79
N GLY A 91 -3.64 11.81 -37.37
CA GLY A 91 -3.35 11.04 -38.56
C GLY A 91 -2.79 9.64 -38.28
N GLU A 92 -2.42 8.94 -39.35
CA GLU A 92 -1.89 7.58 -39.30
C GLU A 92 -0.40 7.55 -39.67
N CYS A 93 0.32 6.56 -39.16
CA CYS A 93 1.73 6.37 -39.52
C CYS A 93 1.89 5.72 -40.90
N GLU A 94 3.06 5.96 -41.53
CA GLU A 94 3.43 5.28 -42.77
C GLU A 94 3.42 3.74 -42.60
N PRO A 95 3.15 2.98 -43.70
CA PRO A 95 3.10 1.53 -43.64
C PRO A 95 4.36 0.90 -43.02
N GLY A 96 4.17 0.11 -41.97
CA GLY A 96 5.26 -0.56 -41.23
C GLY A 96 5.70 0.16 -39.96
N LEU A 97 5.11 1.31 -39.63
CA LEU A 97 5.27 2.01 -38.36
C LEU A 97 4.00 1.88 -37.50
N PHE A 98 4.18 1.93 -36.19
CA PHE A 98 3.12 1.89 -35.19
C PHE A 98 3.04 3.24 -34.48
N CYS A 99 1.82 3.74 -34.29
CA CYS A 99 1.62 4.94 -33.51
C CYS A 99 1.91 4.67 -32.03
N GLY A 100 2.75 5.50 -31.41
CA GLY A 100 3.28 5.28 -30.08
C GLY A 100 4.62 4.53 -30.05
N GLY A 101 5.11 4.07 -31.21
CA GLY A 101 6.32 3.25 -31.31
C GLY A 101 7.65 3.97 -31.08
N SER A 102 7.64 5.32 -31.11
CA SER A 102 8.79 6.19 -30.78
C SER A 102 8.52 7.10 -29.57
N GLY A 103 7.53 6.74 -28.75
CA GLY A 103 6.98 7.58 -27.67
C GLY A 103 5.52 7.94 -27.93
N PRO A 104 4.81 8.50 -26.94
CA PRO A 104 3.36 8.71 -27.00
C PRO A 104 2.93 9.46 -28.26
N ASN A 105 2.02 8.86 -29.05
CA ASN A 105 1.48 9.45 -30.27
C ASN A 105 2.55 9.80 -31.32
N ARG A 106 3.69 9.10 -31.32
CA ARG A 106 4.77 9.27 -32.30
C ARG A 106 5.01 8.00 -33.08
N CYS A 107 5.25 8.14 -34.38
CA CYS A 107 5.43 7.00 -35.27
C CYS A 107 6.78 6.32 -35.02
N GLY A 108 6.77 4.99 -34.88
CA GLY A 108 7.99 4.23 -34.66
C GLY A 108 7.88 2.76 -35.02
N THR A 109 9.00 2.06 -34.99
CA THR A 109 9.07 0.64 -35.41
C THR A 109 8.66 -0.33 -34.30
N THR A 110 8.50 0.14 -33.06
CA THR A 110 8.11 -0.70 -31.92
C THR A 110 6.59 -0.77 -31.82
N PRO A 111 5.98 -1.96 -31.74
CA PRO A 111 4.54 -2.08 -31.48
C PRO A 111 4.15 -1.35 -30.19
N CYS A 112 3.13 -0.50 -30.26
CA CYS A 112 2.67 0.24 -29.10
C CYS A 112 1.88 -0.64 -28.13
N LEU A 113 2.10 -0.45 -26.84
CA LEU A 113 1.30 -1.05 -25.78
C LEU A 113 0.38 0.03 -25.20
N PRO A 114 -0.93 -0.02 -25.47
CA PRO A 114 -1.90 0.95 -24.95
C PRO A 114 -1.88 1.00 -23.43
N LYS A 115 -1.76 2.20 -22.88
CA LYS A 115 -1.91 2.43 -21.45
C LYS A 115 -3.38 2.46 -21.07
N THR A 116 -3.69 2.12 -19.83
CA THR A 116 -5.01 2.32 -19.23
C THR A 116 -5.04 3.60 -18.38
N CYS A 117 -6.24 4.06 -17.98
CA CYS A 117 -6.40 5.13 -17.00
C CYS A 117 -5.61 4.88 -15.72
N ALA A 118 -5.55 3.62 -15.26
CA ALA A 118 -4.79 3.23 -14.07
C ALA A 118 -3.28 3.37 -14.29
N ASP A 119 -2.77 2.98 -15.46
CA ASP A 119 -1.34 3.12 -15.81
C ASP A 119 -0.91 4.59 -15.90
N LEU A 120 -1.85 5.48 -16.21
CA LEU A 120 -1.65 6.93 -16.31
C LEU A 120 -1.96 7.67 -15.00
N ALA A 121 -2.38 6.96 -13.96
CA ALA A 121 -2.88 7.54 -12.70
C ALA A 121 -4.01 8.57 -12.90
N ALA A 122 -4.79 8.42 -13.97
CA ALA A 122 -5.94 9.25 -14.29
C ALA A 122 -7.21 8.67 -13.67
N SER A 123 -7.87 9.44 -12.81
CA SER A 123 -9.16 9.10 -12.20
C SER A 123 -10.34 9.86 -12.81
N CYS A 124 -10.08 10.78 -13.74
CA CYS A 124 -11.09 11.56 -14.43
C CYS A 124 -10.58 12.16 -15.75
N GLY A 125 -11.52 12.62 -16.58
CA GLY A 125 -11.26 13.33 -17.83
C GLY A 125 -10.76 12.41 -18.94
N THR A 126 -10.47 13.03 -20.09
CA THR A 126 -9.96 12.32 -21.27
C THR A 126 -8.44 12.34 -21.31
N VAL A 127 -7.81 11.20 -21.63
CA VAL A 127 -6.35 11.03 -21.75
C VAL A 127 -6.03 10.18 -22.96
N SER A 128 -4.90 10.41 -23.64
CA SER A 128 -4.45 9.49 -24.69
C SER A 128 -3.82 8.23 -24.08
N ASP A 129 -4.05 7.07 -24.67
CA ASP A 129 -3.38 5.81 -24.31
C ASP A 129 -1.89 5.78 -24.73
N GLY A 130 -1.45 6.83 -25.43
CA GLY A 130 -0.11 6.98 -26.00
C GLY A 130 0.08 6.27 -27.34
N CYS A 131 -0.98 5.63 -27.84
CA CYS A 131 -1.06 4.98 -29.13
C CYS A 131 -2.14 5.69 -29.98
N ASP A 132 -3.21 4.99 -30.35
CA ASP A 132 -4.23 5.50 -31.27
C ASP A 132 -5.52 5.99 -30.60
N LYS A 133 -5.69 5.80 -29.28
CA LYS A 133 -6.99 5.99 -28.62
C LYS A 133 -6.97 7.03 -27.51
N VAL A 134 -8.09 7.74 -27.38
CA VAL A 134 -8.43 8.52 -26.20
C VAL A 134 -9.26 7.65 -25.25
N LEU A 135 -8.86 7.65 -23.98
CA LEU A 135 -9.54 7.00 -22.87
C LEU A 135 -10.38 8.04 -22.12
N ASP A 136 -11.59 7.67 -21.74
CA ASP A 136 -12.41 8.41 -20.78
C ASP A 136 -12.25 7.76 -19.40
N CYS A 137 -11.60 8.48 -18.48
CA CYS A 137 -11.33 8.01 -17.13
C CYS A 137 -12.42 8.39 -16.12
N GLY A 138 -13.56 8.89 -16.59
CA GLY A 138 -14.73 9.21 -15.79
C GLY A 138 -14.82 10.67 -15.36
N THR A 139 -15.81 10.95 -14.51
CA THR A 139 -16.11 12.31 -14.02
C THR A 139 -15.96 12.38 -12.51
N CYS A 140 -15.68 13.59 -12.01
CA CYS A 140 -15.60 13.84 -10.57
C CYS A 140 -16.98 14.18 -10.00
N THR A 141 -17.22 13.77 -8.76
CA THR A 141 -18.41 14.18 -8.01
C THR A 141 -18.21 15.58 -7.46
N ALA A 142 -19.17 16.47 -7.69
CA ALA A 142 -19.16 17.80 -7.09
C ALA A 142 -18.97 17.71 -5.56
N PRO A 143 -18.13 18.58 -4.94
CA PRO A 143 -17.55 19.80 -5.49
C PRO A 143 -16.20 19.62 -6.23
N GLU A 144 -15.70 18.40 -6.37
CA GLU A 144 -14.42 18.15 -7.04
C GLU A 144 -14.52 18.38 -8.55
N THR A 145 -13.46 18.91 -9.14
CA THR A 145 -13.31 19.04 -10.58
C THR A 145 -12.08 18.27 -11.05
N CYS A 146 -12.09 17.83 -12.31
CA CYS A 146 -10.96 17.09 -12.85
C CYS A 146 -9.75 18.02 -13.00
N GLY A 147 -8.64 17.71 -12.32
CA GLY A 147 -7.52 18.64 -12.22
C GLY A 147 -7.65 19.70 -11.13
N GLY A 148 -8.80 19.79 -10.46
CA GLY A 148 -9.13 20.87 -9.53
C GLY A 148 -8.24 20.95 -8.29
N GLY A 149 -7.55 19.86 -7.93
CA GLY A 149 -6.57 19.81 -6.85
C GLY A 149 -5.12 20.09 -7.26
N GLY A 150 -4.88 20.54 -8.50
CA GLY A 150 -3.54 20.82 -9.04
C GLY A 150 -2.81 19.61 -9.65
N ALA A 151 -3.37 18.40 -9.54
CA ALA A 151 -2.90 17.20 -10.23
C ALA A 151 -3.78 16.92 -11.46
N ALA A 152 -3.19 16.96 -12.65
CA ALA A 152 -3.91 16.69 -13.90
C ALA A 152 -4.60 15.33 -13.87
N ASN A 153 -5.81 15.25 -14.44
CA ASN A 153 -6.61 14.03 -14.54
C ASN A 153 -6.91 13.31 -13.22
N ALA A 154 -6.74 13.98 -12.08
CA ALA A 154 -7.16 13.52 -10.76
C ALA A 154 -8.32 14.37 -10.25
N CYS A 155 -9.28 13.73 -9.58
CA CYS A 155 -10.35 14.46 -8.90
C CYS A 155 -9.78 15.18 -7.69
N GLY A 156 -10.08 16.47 -7.60
CA GLY A 156 -9.70 17.29 -6.46
C GLY A 156 -10.37 18.65 -6.50
N CYS A 157 -10.20 19.40 -5.44
CA CYS A 157 -10.72 20.75 -5.32
C CYS A 157 -9.69 21.61 -4.59
N THR A 158 -9.42 22.81 -5.12
CA THR A 158 -8.54 23.79 -4.46
C THR A 158 -9.42 24.77 -3.70
N PRO A 159 -9.39 24.78 -2.36
CA PRO A 159 -10.20 25.69 -1.55
C PRO A 159 -9.94 27.15 -1.88
N LYS A 160 -10.99 27.92 -2.14
CA LYS A 160 -10.89 29.36 -2.33
C LYS A 160 -10.73 30.05 -0.98
N THR A 161 -9.79 30.98 -0.90
CA THR A 161 -9.57 31.84 0.28
C THR A 161 -10.58 32.99 0.35
N CYS A 162 -10.71 33.61 1.52
CA CYS A 162 -11.51 34.82 1.71
C CYS A 162 -11.14 35.94 0.72
N ALA A 163 -9.85 36.14 0.49
CA ALA A 163 -9.36 37.16 -0.45
C ALA A 163 -9.74 36.86 -1.91
N GLN A 164 -9.63 35.60 -2.34
CA GLN A 164 -10.04 35.17 -3.68
C GLN A 164 -11.54 35.32 -3.91
N GLN A 165 -12.34 35.25 -2.85
CA GLN A 165 -13.79 35.44 -2.90
C GLN A 165 -14.22 36.88 -2.54
N GLY A 166 -13.26 37.78 -2.34
CA GLY A 166 -13.51 39.17 -1.99
C GLY A 166 -14.16 39.39 -0.62
N ALA A 167 -14.21 38.39 0.26
CA ALA A 167 -14.88 38.48 1.56
C ALA A 167 -13.98 39.06 2.65
N ALA A 168 -14.41 40.17 3.26
CA ALA A 168 -13.71 40.80 4.38
C ALA A 168 -14.20 40.29 5.76
N CYS A 169 -15.44 39.79 5.82
CA CYS A 169 -16.09 39.36 7.05
C CYS A 169 -17.03 38.16 6.85
N GLY A 170 -17.37 37.46 7.94
CA GLY A 170 -18.39 36.41 7.98
C GLY A 170 -17.90 35.03 7.57
N THR A 171 -18.81 34.05 7.54
CA THR A 171 -18.50 32.68 7.14
C THR A 171 -18.99 32.42 5.72
N ILE A 172 -18.11 31.91 4.86
CA ILE A 172 -18.43 31.54 3.47
C ILE A 172 -17.96 30.11 3.18
N SER A 173 -18.48 29.51 2.12
CA SER A 173 -17.97 28.23 1.61
C SER A 173 -16.62 28.44 0.92
N ASP A 174 -15.70 27.49 1.07
CA ASP A 174 -14.44 27.45 0.31
C ASP A 174 -14.61 26.94 -1.13
N GLY A 175 -15.84 26.54 -1.50
CA GLY A 175 -16.15 25.94 -2.79
C GLY A 175 -15.81 24.44 -2.88
N CYS A 176 -15.22 23.85 -1.83
CA CYS A 176 -14.83 22.45 -1.73
C CYS A 176 -15.56 21.69 -0.61
N GLY A 177 -16.65 22.28 -0.09
CA GLY A 177 -17.52 21.68 0.91
C GLY A 177 -17.17 22.06 2.36
N ASN A 178 -16.14 22.88 2.59
CA ASN A 178 -15.84 23.41 3.91
C ASN A 178 -16.29 24.87 4.05
N ASN A 179 -16.47 25.30 5.30
CA ASN A 179 -16.72 26.70 5.62
C ASN A 179 -15.42 27.36 6.08
N ILE A 180 -15.14 28.55 5.56
CA ILE A 180 -14.05 29.42 6.00
C ILE A 180 -14.61 30.64 6.71
N VAL A 181 -13.96 31.03 7.80
CA VAL A 181 -14.29 32.23 8.58
C VAL A 181 -13.40 33.36 8.11
N CYS A 182 -13.99 34.35 7.46
CA CYS A 182 -13.32 35.53 6.95
C CYS A 182 -13.46 36.64 7.97
N GLY A 183 -12.35 37.05 8.60
CA GLY A 183 -12.24 38.27 9.40
C GLY A 183 -13.37 38.58 10.41
N SER A 184 -13.38 39.81 10.89
CA SER A 184 -14.50 40.38 11.64
C SER A 184 -14.52 41.89 11.42
N CYS A 185 -15.71 42.47 11.36
CA CYS A 185 -15.83 43.90 11.18
C CYS A 185 -15.54 44.63 12.49
N GLN A 186 -14.75 45.70 12.39
CA GLN A 186 -14.52 46.58 13.53
C GLN A 186 -15.82 47.34 13.81
N LEU A 187 -16.30 47.29 15.05
CA LEU A 187 -17.43 48.11 15.48
C LEU A 187 -17.15 49.58 15.12
N PRO A 188 -18.13 50.29 14.55
CA PRO A 188 -19.55 49.92 14.43
C PRO A 188 -19.97 49.25 13.10
N GLN A 189 -19.02 48.83 12.26
CA GLN A 189 -19.33 48.16 11.00
C GLN A 189 -19.99 46.80 11.26
N VAL A 190 -21.04 46.51 10.50
CA VAL A 190 -21.72 45.21 10.50
C VAL A 190 -21.31 44.43 9.26
N CYS A 191 -21.22 43.11 9.41
CA CYS A 191 -20.95 42.24 8.29
C CYS A 191 -22.23 42.01 7.49
N THR A 192 -22.33 42.62 6.31
CA THR A 192 -23.46 42.45 5.40
C THR A 192 -22.92 42.05 4.04
N ASN A 193 -23.43 40.94 3.48
CA ASN A 193 -22.97 40.40 2.20
C ASN A 193 -21.43 40.22 2.14
N ASN A 194 -20.86 39.71 3.24
CA ASN A 194 -19.42 39.44 3.42
C ASN A 194 -18.50 40.67 3.31
N GLN A 195 -19.08 41.86 3.33
CA GLN A 195 -18.38 43.13 3.38
C GLN A 195 -18.64 43.81 4.73
N CYS A 196 -17.62 44.50 5.22
CA CYS A 196 -17.80 45.40 6.34
C CYS A 196 -18.39 46.71 5.86
N GLY A 197 -19.62 46.97 6.29
CA GLY A 197 -20.33 48.20 6.00
C GLY A 197 -21.02 48.73 7.25
N CYS A 198 -21.22 50.05 7.29
CA CYS A 198 -22.06 50.70 8.28
C CYS A 198 -22.96 51.66 7.54
N THR A 199 -24.25 51.56 7.77
CA THR A 199 -25.23 52.50 7.22
C THR A 199 -25.40 53.63 8.23
N PRO A 200 -24.98 54.87 7.91
CA PRO A 200 -25.10 55.99 8.83
C PRO A 200 -26.56 56.29 9.17
N THR A 201 -26.85 56.45 10.45
CA THR A 201 -28.16 56.86 10.97
C THR A 201 -28.48 58.27 10.50
N LYS A 202 -29.67 58.49 9.93
CA LYS A 202 -30.13 59.82 9.52
C LYS A 202 -31.00 60.46 10.59
N CYS A 203 -31.11 61.78 10.53
CA CYS A 203 -31.93 62.55 11.47
C CYS A 203 -33.39 62.09 11.52
N ALA A 204 -33.99 61.75 10.37
CA ALA A 204 -35.35 61.24 10.32
C ALA A 204 -35.54 59.91 11.05
N ASP A 205 -34.53 59.04 11.04
CA ASP A 205 -34.61 57.67 11.58
C ASP A 205 -34.72 57.67 13.12
N VAL A 206 -34.12 58.67 13.77
CA VAL A 206 -34.21 58.87 15.23
C VAL A 206 -35.16 60.01 15.59
N GLY A 207 -35.84 60.58 14.61
CA GLY A 207 -36.68 61.76 14.78
C GLY A 207 -35.93 62.95 15.36
N ALA A 208 -34.69 63.23 14.97
CA ALA A 208 -34.01 64.46 15.35
C ALA A 208 -34.43 65.62 14.43
N ASP A 209 -34.94 66.70 15.01
CA ASP A 209 -35.37 67.91 14.28
C ASP A 209 -34.26 68.98 14.24
N CYS A 210 -33.23 68.84 15.08
CA CYS A 210 -32.14 69.81 15.20
C CYS A 210 -30.87 69.21 15.85
N GLY A 211 -29.76 69.94 15.70
CA GLY A 211 -28.49 69.65 16.38
C GLY A 211 -27.71 68.51 15.74
N THR A 212 -26.58 68.14 16.34
CA THR A 212 -25.77 67.01 15.87
C THR A 212 -26.12 65.72 16.61
N ILE A 213 -26.24 64.61 15.89
CA ILE A 213 -26.36 63.26 16.45
C ILE A 213 -25.20 62.39 15.96
N SER A 214 -24.90 61.32 16.70
CA SER A 214 -23.97 60.29 16.22
C SER A 214 -24.63 59.54 15.06
N ASP A 215 -23.88 59.29 14.00
CA ASP A 215 -24.39 58.51 12.87
C ASP A 215 -24.34 56.99 13.12
N GLY A 216 -23.85 56.57 14.30
CA GLY A 216 -23.66 55.17 14.64
C GLY A 216 -22.50 54.50 13.91
N CYS A 217 -21.82 55.20 13.00
CA CYS A 217 -20.70 54.72 12.17
C CYS A 217 -19.33 55.31 12.58
N GLY A 218 -19.30 56.09 13.67
CA GLY A 218 -18.11 56.81 14.15
C GLY A 218 -18.05 58.26 13.65
N GLY A 219 -19.01 58.69 12.84
CA GLY A 219 -19.22 60.07 12.42
C GLY A 219 -20.37 60.75 13.16
N THR A 220 -20.72 61.95 12.71
CA THR A 220 -21.85 62.72 13.23
C THR A 220 -22.67 63.26 12.07
N VAL A 221 -24.00 63.29 12.20
CA VAL A 221 -24.90 63.93 11.24
C VAL A 221 -25.55 65.17 11.87
N SER A 222 -25.65 66.24 11.09
CA SER A 222 -26.26 67.51 11.51
C SER A 222 -27.72 67.56 11.04
N CYS A 223 -28.64 67.74 11.99
CA CYS A 223 -30.10 67.73 11.78
C CYS A 223 -30.69 69.13 11.64
N GLY A 224 -29.85 70.15 11.40
CA GLY A 224 -30.29 71.52 11.21
C GLY A 224 -30.45 72.32 12.50
N SER A 225 -31.02 73.52 12.38
CA SER A 225 -31.25 74.47 13.46
C SER A 225 -32.75 74.69 13.68
N CYS A 226 -33.13 75.10 14.88
CA CYS A 226 -34.53 75.35 15.19
C CYS A 226 -35.03 76.69 14.63
N PRO A 227 -36.34 76.79 14.33
CA PRO A 227 -36.98 78.07 13.99
C PRO A 227 -36.76 79.14 15.07
N SER A 228 -36.88 80.41 14.68
CA SER A 228 -36.72 81.55 15.58
C SER A 228 -37.60 81.42 16.83
N GLY A 229 -37.02 81.64 18.01
CA GLY A 229 -37.68 81.51 19.31
C GLY A 229 -37.68 80.11 19.92
N GLN A 230 -37.05 79.12 19.27
CA GLN A 230 -36.89 77.76 19.81
C GLN A 230 -35.42 77.41 20.01
N SER A 231 -35.14 76.59 21.03
CA SER A 231 -33.83 76.02 21.29
C SER A 231 -33.81 74.55 20.93
N CYS A 232 -32.70 74.08 20.37
CA CYS A 232 -32.52 72.66 20.12
C CYS A 232 -32.45 71.90 21.45
N GLY A 233 -33.29 70.88 21.61
CA GLY A 233 -33.47 70.14 22.85
C GLY A 233 -34.59 70.68 23.76
N GLY A 234 -35.18 71.83 23.42
CA GLY A 234 -36.31 72.42 24.16
C GLY A 234 -37.62 71.64 24.04
N GLY A 235 -37.75 70.75 23.05
CA GLY A 235 -38.88 69.84 22.84
C GLY A 235 -38.60 68.39 23.26
N GLY A 236 -37.47 68.13 23.92
CA GLY A 236 -36.89 66.80 24.10
C GLY A 236 -35.56 66.66 23.35
N ALA A 237 -34.77 65.62 23.62
CA ALA A 237 -33.43 65.47 23.04
C ALA A 237 -33.45 65.58 21.50
N ASN A 238 -32.64 66.50 20.96
CA ASN A 238 -32.56 66.80 19.51
C ASN A 238 -33.90 67.21 18.87
N LYS A 239 -34.85 67.72 19.67
CA LYS A 239 -36.15 68.26 19.24
C LYS A 239 -36.24 69.75 19.49
N CYS A 240 -36.81 70.49 18.55
CA CYS A 240 -37.02 71.93 18.73
C CYS A 240 -38.16 72.22 19.70
N GLY A 241 -37.96 73.19 20.58
CA GLY A 241 -39.02 73.66 21.47
C GLY A 241 -38.67 74.97 22.16
N SER A 242 -39.65 75.57 22.81
CA SER A 242 -39.54 76.91 23.40
C SER A 242 -38.81 76.94 24.75
N ASN A 243 -38.59 75.78 25.37
CA ASN A 243 -37.90 75.69 26.65
C ASN A 243 -36.37 75.76 26.48
N PRO A 244 -35.64 76.28 27.49
CA PRO A 244 -34.19 76.21 27.51
C PRO A 244 -33.74 74.74 27.55
N CYS A 245 -32.72 74.41 26.75
CA CYS A 245 -32.22 73.04 26.72
C CYS A 245 -31.37 72.72 27.95
N VAL A 246 -31.58 71.54 28.52
CA VAL A 246 -30.76 70.99 29.60
C VAL A 246 -29.92 69.84 29.02
N PRO A 247 -28.60 70.01 28.82
CA PRO A 247 -27.77 68.98 28.20
C PRO A 247 -27.56 67.80 29.15
N THR A 248 -27.57 66.58 28.60
CA THR A 248 -27.15 65.39 29.34
C THR A 248 -25.63 65.34 29.48
N SER A 249 -25.14 64.38 30.26
CA SER A 249 -23.71 64.05 30.37
C SER A 249 -23.50 62.56 30.10
N CYS A 250 -22.27 62.14 29.80
CA CYS A 250 -21.94 60.72 29.62
C CYS A 250 -22.35 59.87 30.83
N ALA A 251 -22.07 60.35 32.05
CA ALA A 251 -22.46 59.67 33.27
C ALA A 251 -23.99 59.58 33.44
N ALA A 252 -24.71 60.68 33.16
CA ALA A 252 -26.18 60.69 33.23
C ALA A 252 -26.84 59.78 32.18
N ALA A 253 -26.20 59.61 31.02
CA ALA A 253 -26.62 58.69 29.96
C ALA A 253 -26.15 57.23 30.20
N GLY A 254 -25.39 56.96 31.27
CA GLY A 254 -24.83 55.65 31.58
C GLY A 254 -23.79 55.17 30.56
N LYS A 255 -23.11 56.09 29.86
CA LYS A 255 -22.15 55.80 28.79
C LYS A 255 -20.73 56.12 29.24
N ASN A 256 -19.78 55.24 28.90
CA ASN A 256 -18.37 55.36 29.29
C ASN A 256 -17.39 55.17 28.12
N CYS A 257 -17.88 55.18 26.88
CA CYS A 257 -17.04 55.19 25.69
C CYS A 257 -17.73 55.77 24.45
N GLY A 258 -16.93 56.16 23.46
CA GLY A 258 -17.42 56.65 22.17
C GLY A 258 -18.09 58.02 22.26
N THR A 259 -18.89 58.37 21.25
CA THR A 259 -19.58 59.66 21.15
C THR A 259 -21.09 59.52 21.26
N ILE A 260 -21.73 60.47 21.95
CA ILE A 260 -23.20 60.57 22.09
C ILE A 260 -23.67 62.02 21.90
N SER A 261 -24.96 62.24 21.64
CA SER A 261 -25.56 63.58 21.67
C SER A 261 -25.81 64.03 23.11
N ASP A 262 -25.61 65.32 23.41
CA ASP A 262 -26.03 65.94 24.67
C ASP A 262 -27.55 66.24 24.71
N GLY A 263 -28.26 66.00 23.61
CA GLY A 263 -29.69 66.31 23.45
C GLY A 263 -29.99 67.79 23.15
N CYS A 264 -28.99 68.68 23.27
CA CYS A 264 -29.07 70.11 22.95
C CYS A 264 -28.35 70.47 21.64
N GLY A 265 -27.89 69.46 20.91
CA GLY A 265 -27.24 69.61 19.62
C GLY A 265 -25.71 69.72 19.68
N LYS A 266 -25.08 69.37 20.80
CA LYS A 266 -23.62 69.13 20.88
C LYS A 266 -23.34 67.63 21.01
N THR A 267 -22.13 67.23 20.64
CA THR A 267 -21.63 65.86 20.83
C THR A 267 -20.75 65.77 22.07
N LEU A 268 -20.99 64.76 22.90
CA LEU A 268 -20.18 64.39 24.07
C LEU A 268 -19.24 63.23 23.70
N SER A 269 -18.00 63.29 24.18
CA SER A 269 -17.03 62.18 24.10
C SER A 269 -16.90 61.52 25.47
N CYS A 270 -17.29 60.25 25.56
CA CYS A 270 -17.42 59.52 26.82
C CYS A 270 -16.20 58.67 27.20
N GLY A 271 -15.09 58.82 26.48
CA GLY A 271 -13.84 58.10 26.72
C GLY A 271 -13.61 56.90 25.80
N SER A 272 -12.62 56.08 26.15
CA SER A 272 -12.19 54.88 25.41
C SER A 272 -12.08 53.68 26.35
N CYS A 273 -12.29 52.49 25.80
CA CYS A 273 -12.17 51.24 26.56
C CYS A 273 -10.73 50.76 26.65
N SER A 274 -10.40 50.08 27.74
CA SER A 274 -9.12 49.38 27.89
C SER A 274 -9.26 47.95 27.34
N SER A 275 -8.24 47.45 26.65
CA SER A 275 -8.22 46.06 26.16
C SER A 275 -8.44 45.06 27.31
N PRO A 276 -9.26 44.02 27.14
CA PRO A 276 -9.88 43.54 25.89
C PRO A 276 -11.24 44.18 25.54
N ASP A 277 -11.77 45.08 26.36
CA ASP A 277 -13.08 45.69 26.11
C ASP A 277 -13.07 46.60 24.89
N THR A 278 -14.15 46.56 24.14
CA THR A 278 -14.41 47.46 23.00
C THR A 278 -15.68 48.25 23.25
N CYS A 279 -15.80 49.43 22.63
CA CYS A 279 -16.96 50.28 22.86
C CYS A 279 -18.21 49.66 22.21
N GLY A 280 -19.16 49.24 23.03
CA GLY A 280 -20.31 48.45 22.59
C GLY A 280 -20.07 46.94 22.53
N GLY A 281 -18.85 46.46 22.84
CA GLY A 281 -18.47 45.05 22.69
C GLY A 281 -19.25 44.07 23.56
N GLY A 282 -19.92 44.54 24.62
CA GLY A 282 -20.83 43.73 25.46
C GLY A 282 -22.30 43.77 25.01
N GLY A 283 -22.60 44.26 23.81
CA GLY A 283 -23.97 44.33 23.27
C GLY A 283 -24.75 45.60 23.64
N THR A 284 -24.18 46.50 24.44
CA THR A 284 -24.79 47.79 24.80
C THR A 284 -24.00 48.95 24.20
N ALA A 285 -24.61 49.70 23.27
CA ALA A 285 -23.95 50.83 22.61
C ALA A 285 -23.40 51.87 23.60
N ASN A 286 -22.20 52.39 23.31
CA ASN A 286 -21.47 53.38 24.10
C ASN A 286 -21.13 52.94 25.54
N VAL A 287 -21.12 51.64 25.80
CA VAL A 287 -20.65 51.04 27.05
C VAL A 287 -19.51 50.07 26.76
N CYS A 288 -18.40 50.19 27.49
CA CYS A 288 -17.30 49.25 27.40
C CYS A 288 -17.74 47.85 27.83
N GLY A 289 -17.44 46.87 26.99
CA GLY A 289 -17.59 45.46 27.32
C GLY A 289 -16.96 44.59 26.25
N CYS A 290 -17.00 43.29 26.50
CA CYS A 290 -16.45 42.28 25.61
C CYS A 290 -17.42 41.10 25.53
N THR A 291 -17.71 40.64 24.30
CA THR A 291 -18.48 39.43 24.07
C THR A 291 -17.50 38.27 23.87
N PRO A 292 -17.46 37.28 24.79
CA PRO A 292 -16.54 36.17 24.66
C PRO A 292 -16.88 35.29 23.45
N THR A 293 -15.85 34.75 22.80
CA THR A 293 -16.04 33.71 21.77
C THR A 293 -16.61 32.43 22.42
N SER A 294 -16.91 31.43 21.59
CA SER A 294 -17.34 30.11 22.06
C SER A 294 -16.47 29.02 21.44
N CYS A 295 -16.42 27.85 22.07
CA CYS A 295 -15.70 26.69 21.52
C CYS A 295 -16.19 26.33 20.11
N ALA A 296 -17.50 26.40 19.87
CA ALA A 296 -18.08 26.14 18.55
C ALA A 296 -17.67 27.20 17.51
N ALA A 297 -17.64 28.49 17.89
CA ALA A 297 -17.23 29.57 17.00
C ALA A 297 -15.76 29.44 16.57
N GLU A 298 -14.88 28.94 17.46
CA GLU A 298 -13.47 28.66 17.16
C GLU A 298 -13.23 27.26 16.55
N GLY A 299 -14.29 26.48 16.32
CA GLY A 299 -14.20 25.11 15.80
C GLY A 299 -13.46 24.14 16.74
N LYS A 300 -13.48 24.38 18.05
CA LYS A 300 -12.78 23.59 19.09
C LYS A 300 -13.76 22.71 19.87
N ASN A 301 -13.37 21.48 20.17
CA ASN A 301 -14.19 20.51 20.89
C ASN A 301 -13.45 19.78 22.02
N CYS A 302 -12.26 20.26 22.40
CA CYS A 302 -11.56 19.78 23.58
C CYS A 302 -10.59 20.80 24.17
N GLY A 303 -10.22 20.57 25.44
CA GLY A 303 -9.20 21.34 26.13
C GLY A 303 -9.67 22.75 26.49
N SER A 304 -8.72 23.62 26.82
CA SER A 304 -9.01 25.01 27.18
C SER A 304 -8.46 25.98 26.13
N ILE A 305 -9.25 27.01 25.81
CA ILE A 305 -8.87 28.10 24.91
C ILE A 305 -9.20 29.45 25.55
N PRO A 306 -8.48 30.54 25.22
CA PRO A 306 -8.87 31.88 25.63
C PRO A 306 -10.24 32.27 25.05
N ASN A 307 -11.05 32.99 25.82
CA ASN A 307 -12.37 33.47 25.39
C ASN A 307 -12.33 34.83 24.67
N GLY A 308 -11.14 35.44 24.52
CA GLY A 308 -10.95 36.77 23.94
C GLY A 308 -11.22 37.95 24.88
N CYS A 309 -11.80 37.71 26.07
CA CYS A 309 -12.16 38.69 27.09
C CYS A 309 -11.40 38.48 28.41
N GLY A 310 -10.19 37.91 28.34
CA GLY A 310 -9.34 37.64 29.51
C GLY A 310 -9.72 36.41 30.34
N GLY A 311 -10.72 35.64 29.92
CA GLY A 311 -11.10 34.36 30.52
C GLY A 311 -10.75 33.16 29.63
N ASN A 312 -11.01 31.95 30.13
CA ASN A 312 -10.82 30.70 29.40
C ASN A 312 -12.15 29.98 29.19
N LEU A 313 -12.31 29.35 28.02
CA LEU A 313 -13.36 28.40 27.70
C LEU A 313 -12.83 26.98 27.92
N SER A 314 -13.72 26.08 28.37
CA SER A 314 -13.47 24.65 28.41
C SER A 314 -14.32 23.97 27.34
N CYS A 315 -13.67 23.43 26.32
CA CYS A 315 -14.32 22.89 25.14
C CYS A 315 -14.65 21.40 25.23
N GLY A 316 -14.50 20.81 26.42
CA GLY A 316 -14.79 19.40 26.67
C GLY A 316 -13.55 18.50 26.64
N THR A 317 -13.80 17.20 26.58
CA THR A 317 -12.79 16.14 26.61
C THR A 317 -13.04 15.13 25.51
N CYS A 318 -11.97 14.55 24.97
CA CYS A 318 -12.07 13.52 23.95
C CYS A 318 -12.36 12.15 24.54
N THR A 319 -13.16 11.35 23.82
CA THR A 319 -13.34 9.94 24.11
C THR A 319 -12.19 9.13 23.50
N SER A 320 -11.68 8.14 24.24
CA SER A 320 -10.66 7.21 23.74
C SER A 320 -11.13 6.54 22.44
N PRO A 321 -10.27 6.39 21.41
CA PRO A 321 -8.81 6.61 21.40
C PRO A 321 -8.36 8.04 21.10
N ASN A 322 -9.28 8.99 20.90
CA ASN A 322 -8.91 10.36 20.54
C ASN A 322 -8.29 11.10 21.73
N THR A 323 -7.28 11.90 21.43
CA THR A 323 -6.65 12.83 22.38
C THR A 323 -6.82 14.26 21.87
N CYS A 324 -6.76 15.23 22.79
CA CYS A 324 -6.95 16.62 22.41
C CYS A 324 -5.73 17.12 21.63
N GLY A 325 -5.92 17.48 20.36
CA GLY A 325 -4.82 17.76 19.43
C GLY A 325 -4.23 16.53 18.76
N GLY A 326 -4.74 15.32 19.05
CA GLY A 326 -4.18 14.07 18.56
C GLY A 326 -4.27 13.89 17.05
N GLY A 327 -5.08 14.66 16.33
CA GLY A 327 -5.15 14.65 14.87
C GLY A 327 -4.24 15.67 14.17
N GLY A 328 -3.38 16.37 14.91
CA GLY A 328 -2.52 17.45 14.39
C GLY A 328 -3.11 18.86 14.51
N THR A 329 -4.43 18.98 14.75
CA THR A 329 -5.11 20.27 14.95
C THR A 329 -5.35 20.54 16.43
N ALA A 330 -4.74 21.61 16.96
CA ALA A 330 -4.88 22.00 18.37
C ALA A 330 -6.35 22.22 18.79
N ASN A 331 -6.68 21.74 19.99
CA ASN A 331 -8.00 21.83 20.62
C ASN A 331 -9.15 21.16 19.83
N VAL A 332 -8.80 20.23 18.93
CA VAL A 332 -9.73 19.34 18.24
C VAL A 332 -9.39 17.89 18.58
N CYS A 333 -10.41 17.10 18.92
CA CYS A 333 -10.27 15.68 19.15
C CYS A 333 -9.85 14.95 17.88
N GLY A 334 -8.75 14.24 17.94
CA GLY A 334 -8.29 13.36 16.88
C GLY A 334 -7.33 12.32 17.41
N CYS A 335 -6.85 11.44 16.54
CA CYS A 335 -5.92 10.38 16.89
C CYS A 335 -4.83 10.29 15.83
N THR A 336 -3.57 10.24 16.26
CA THR A 336 -2.43 10.01 15.36
C THR A 336 -2.22 8.51 15.30
N ALA A 337 -2.49 7.92 14.14
CA ALA A 337 -2.24 6.50 13.94
C ALA A 337 -0.73 6.21 14.05
N THR A 338 -0.38 5.12 14.73
CA THR A 338 0.99 4.58 14.68
C THR A 338 1.31 4.10 13.27
N THR A 339 2.58 3.83 13.00
CA THR A 339 3.00 3.16 11.76
C THR A 339 3.58 1.77 12.07
N CYS A 340 3.70 0.92 11.04
CA CYS A 340 4.37 -0.36 11.16
C CYS A 340 5.82 -0.22 11.62
N SER A 341 6.54 0.77 11.06
CA SER A 341 7.92 1.06 11.44
C SER A 341 8.05 1.57 12.88
N ALA A 342 7.13 2.43 13.33
CA ALA A 342 7.12 2.92 14.71
C ALA A 342 6.92 1.78 15.74
N GLN A 343 6.23 0.70 15.36
CA GLN A 343 6.08 -0.50 16.19
C GLN A 343 7.11 -1.60 15.89
N GLY A 344 8.08 -1.34 15.00
CA GLY A 344 9.09 -2.31 14.60
C GLY A 344 8.52 -3.55 13.90
N LYS A 345 7.39 -3.42 13.20
CA LYS A 345 6.69 -4.51 12.49
C LYS A 345 6.87 -4.38 10.99
N ASN A 346 7.03 -5.50 10.30
CA ASN A 346 7.26 -5.55 8.85
C ASN A 346 6.47 -6.66 8.14
N CYS A 347 5.46 -7.24 8.80
CA CYS A 347 4.52 -8.13 8.16
C CYS A 347 3.18 -8.24 8.90
N GLY A 348 2.16 -8.71 8.17
CA GLY A 348 0.84 -9.00 8.72
C GLY A 348 0.05 -7.74 9.05
N SER A 349 -1.03 -7.89 9.83
CA SER A 349 -1.87 -6.78 10.24
C SER A 349 -1.73 -6.49 11.73
N ILE A 350 -1.65 -5.20 12.09
CA ILE A 350 -1.61 -4.72 13.47
C ILE A 350 -2.63 -3.58 13.68
N PRO A 351 -3.17 -3.38 14.89
CA PRO A 351 -4.00 -2.21 15.18
C PRO A 351 -3.21 -0.90 15.03
N ASN A 352 -3.84 0.14 14.48
CA ASN A 352 -3.21 1.45 14.28
C ASN A 352 -3.29 2.36 15.52
N GLY A 353 -3.95 1.91 16.59
CA GLY A 353 -4.18 2.68 17.82
C GLY A 353 -5.38 3.63 17.77
N CYS A 354 -5.99 3.83 16.60
CA CYS A 354 -7.13 4.72 16.34
C CYS A 354 -8.38 3.95 15.85
N GLY A 355 -8.50 2.67 16.19
CA GLY A 355 -9.63 1.81 15.80
C GLY A 355 -9.54 1.20 14.39
N GLY A 356 -8.48 1.48 13.64
CA GLY A 356 -8.18 0.86 12.34
C GLY A 356 -7.05 -0.16 12.42
N ASN A 357 -6.76 -0.80 11.28
CA ASN A 357 -5.63 -1.73 11.13
C ASN A 357 -4.61 -1.20 10.12
N LEU A 358 -3.33 -1.45 10.40
CA LEU A 358 -2.21 -1.29 9.48
C LEU A 358 -1.90 -2.62 8.83
N SER A 359 -1.55 -2.60 7.54
CA SER A 359 -0.96 -3.73 6.83
C SER A 359 0.53 -3.48 6.69
N CYS A 360 1.35 -4.29 7.36
CA CYS A 360 2.80 -4.12 7.43
C CYS A 360 3.55 -4.90 6.35
N GLY A 361 2.85 -5.39 5.33
CA GLY A 361 3.43 -6.14 4.21
C GLY A 361 3.43 -7.65 4.43
N SER A 362 4.16 -8.34 3.56
CA SER A 362 4.32 -9.79 3.55
C SER A 362 5.80 -10.18 3.54
N CYS A 363 6.09 -11.38 4.03
CA CYS A 363 7.45 -11.89 4.06
C CYS A 363 7.78 -12.62 2.76
N THR A 364 9.01 -12.47 2.29
CA THR A 364 9.56 -13.30 1.20
C THR A 364 10.01 -14.64 1.75
N SER A 365 9.70 -15.72 1.01
CA SER A 365 10.16 -17.07 1.34
C SER A 365 11.69 -17.10 1.47
N PRO A 366 12.25 -17.77 2.50
CA PRO A 366 11.61 -18.71 3.42
C PRO A 366 10.99 -18.09 4.68
N ASN A 367 11.06 -16.77 4.85
CA ASN A 367 10.55 -16.11 6.04
C ASN A 367 9.02 -16.16 6.07
N THR A 368 8.46 -16.40 7.25
CA THR A 368 7.02 -16.32 7.51
C THR A 368 6.77 -15.23 8.55
N CYS A 369 5.54 -14.69 8.56
CA CYS A 369 5.22 -13.63 9.50
C CYS A 369 5.14 -14.17 10.93
N GLY A 370 6.04 -13.72 11.81
CA GLY A 370 6.22 -14.31 13.14
C GLY A 370 7.12 -15.55 13.16
N GLY A 371 7.67 -15.97 12.02
CA GLY A 371 8.41 -17.22 11.89
C GLY A 371 9.70 -17.26 12.69
N GLY A 372 10.26 -16.12 13.09
CA GLY A 372 11.44 -16.02 13.97
C GLY A 372 11.11 -15.89 15.47
N GLY A 373 9.85 -16.13 15.88
CA GLY A 373 9.41 -16.04 17.27
C GLY A 373 8.92 -14.66 17.72
N THR A 374 9.13 -13.61 16.92
CA THR A 374 8.61 -12.26 17.20
C THR A 374 7.39 -11.95 16.33
N ALA A 375 6.23 -11.75 16.95
CA ALA A 375 4.98 -11.47 16.23
C ALA A 375 5.09 -10.24 15.30
N ASN A 376 4.51 -10.36 14.10
CA ASN A 376 4.50 -9.33 13.05
C ASN A 376 5.89 -8.89 12.57
N VAL A 377 6.90 -9.73 12.76
CA VAL A 377 8.24 -9.57 12.20
C VAL A 377 8.56 -10.77 11.31
N CYS A 378 9.05 -10.50 10.10
CA CYS A 378 9.52 -11.54 9.20
C CYS A 378 10.73 -12.25 9.80
N GLY A 379 10.62 -13.57 9.93
CA GLY A 379 11.72 -14.42 10.33
C GLY A 379 11.46 -15.86 9.96
N CYS A 380 12.45 -16.71 10.20
CA CYS A 380 12.37 -18.13 9.94
C CYS A 380 12.98 -18.86 11.14
N THR A 381 12.28 -19.87 11.65
CA THR A 381 12.82 -20.75 12.69
C THR A 381 13.45 -21.95 11.98
N PRO A 382 14.77 -22.14 12.05
CA PRO A 382 15.42 -23.27 11.43
C PRO A 382 14.89 -24.58 12.01
N THR A 383 14.70 -25.57 11.16
CA THR A 383 14.48 -26.95 11.62
C THR A 383 15.75 -27.51 12.27
N SER A 384 15.69 -28.73 12.80
CA SER A 384 16.86 -29.44 13.32
C SER A 384 16.95 -30.85 12.72
N CYS A 385 18.14 -31.44 12.78
CA CYS A 385 18.35 -32.83 12.35
C CYS A 385 17.39 -33.79 13.07
N ALA A 386 17.22 -33.62 14.37
CA ALA A 386 16.29 -34.42 15.18
C ALA A 386 14.83 -34.20 14.76
N ALA A 387 14.41 -32.96 14.53
CA ALA A 387 13.05 -32.63 14.10
C ALA A 387 12.68 -33.25 12.73
N GLN A 388 13.68 -33.46 11.86
CA GLN A 388 13.51 -34.15 10.58
C GLN A 388 13.83 -35.66 10.63
N GLY A 389 14.15 -36.21 11.81
CA GLY A 389 14.53 -37.61 11.98
C GLY A 389 15.81 -38.01 11.23
N LYS A 390 16.74 -37.07 11.03
CA LYS A 390 18.01 -37.28 10.31
C LYS A 390 19.18 -37.35 11.29
N ASN A 391 20.12 -38.26 11.05
CA ASN A 391 21.28 -38.48 11.92
C ASN A 391 22.60 -38.66 11.14
N CYS A 392 22.64 -38.30 9.86
CA CYS A 392 23.88 -38.21 9.10
C CYS A 392 23.80 -37.25 7.90
N GLY A 393 24.96 -36.80 7.43
CA GLY A 393 25.10 -35.96 6.25
C GLY A 393 24.61 -34.54 6.46
N THR A 394 24.43 -33.79 5.38
CA THR A 394 23.95 -32.41 5.40
C THR A 394 22.53 -32.29 4.86
N ILE A 395 21.67 -31.53 5.55
CA ILE A 395 20.32 -31.19 5.10
C ILE A 395 20.11 -29.67 5.13
N SER A 396 19.11 -29.16 4.40
CA SER A 396 18.71 -27.75 4.52
C SER A 396 18.03 -27.50 5.86
N ASN A 397 18.33 -26.36 6.50
CA ASN A 397 17.68 -25.92 7.72
C ASN A 397 16.28 -25.29 7.48
N GLY A 398 15.86 -25.18 6.21
CA GLY A 398 14.59 -24.54 5.82
C GLY A 398 14.63 -23.01 5.77
N CYS A 399 15.72 -22.39 6.21
CA CYS A 399 15.94 -20.93 6.29
C CYS A 399 17.18 -20.48 5.48
N GLY A 400 17.56 -21.24 4.44
CA GLY A 400 18.70 -20.94 3.56
C GLY A 400 20.07 -21.36 4.08
N GLY A 401 20.16 -21.99 5.25
CA GLY A 401 21.38 -22.58 5.80
C GLY A 401 21.40 -24.10 5.76
N ASN A 402 22.54 -24.70 6.11
CA ASN A 402 22.73 -26.16 6.13
C ASN A 402 22.90 -26.67 7.57
N LEU A 403 22.30 -27.81 7.87
CA LEU A 403 22.50 -28.58 9.10
C LEU A 403 23.40 -29.77 8.82
N SER A 404 24.42 -29.96 9.65
CA SER A 404 25.23 -31.19 9.65
C SER A 404 24.71 -32.13 10.72
N CYS A 405 24.18 -33.28 10.29
CA CYS A 405 23.51 -34.24 11.16
C CYS A 405 24.44 -35.35 11.67
N GLY A 406 25.76 -35.21 11.46
CA GLY A 406 26.77 -36.16 11.89
C GLY A 406 27.20 -37.16 10.81
N THR A 407 27.91 -38.20 11.24
CA THR A 407 28.47 -39.25 10.38
C THR A 407 28.10 -40.63 10.91
N CYS A 408 27.93 -41.61 10.01
CA CYS A 408 27.65 -42.98 10.39
C CYS A 408 28.92 -43.73 10.77
N THR A 409 28.81 -44.60 11.77
CA THR A 409 29.85 -45.58 12.08
C THR A 409 29.69 -46.82 11.20
N SER A 410 30.80 -47.33 10.68
CA SER A 410 30.83 -48.59 9.91
C SER A 410 30.14 -49.74 10.68
N PRO A 411 29.36 -50.62 10.02
CA PRO A 411 29.16 -50.75 8.56
C PRO A 411 28.09 -49.82 7.96
N ASN A 412 27.45 -48.97 8.76
CA ASN A 412 26.39 -48.10 8.26
C ASN A 412 26.96 -46.99 7.38
N THR A 413 26.28 -46.70 6.28
CA THR A 413 26.54 -45.54 5.42
C THR A 413 25.36 -44.59 5.45
N CYS A 414 25.59 -43.32 5.13
CA CYS A 414 24.51 -42.34 5.17
C CYS A 414 23.53 -42.58 4.02
N GLY A 415 22.27 -42.91 4.33
CA GLY A 415 21.30 -43.38 3.33
C GLY A 415 21.38 -44.87 3.02
N GLY A 416 22.31 -45.60 3.66
CA GLY A 416 22.58 -47.00 3.34
C GLY A 416 21.43 -47.95 3.60
N GLY A 417 20.45 -47.59 4.44
CA GLY A 417 19.23 -48.39 4.68
C GLY A 417 18.04 -48.03 3.77
N GLY A 418 18.26 -47.28 2.68
CA GLY A 418 17.20 -46.84 1.76
C GLY A 418 16.48 -45.54 2.15
N THR A 419 16.73 -45.01 3.35
CA THR A 419 16.18 -43.71 3.79
C THR A 419 17.28 -42.65 3.80
N ALA A 420 17.14 -41.61 2.97
CA ALA A 420 18.13 -40.54 2.87
C ALA A 420 18.40 -39.83 4.21
N ASN A 421 19.67 -39.51 4.47
CA ASN A 421 20.18 -38.84 5.67
C ASN A 421 19.91 -39.58 7.00
N VAL A 422 19.66 -40.88 6.91
CA VAL A 422 19.58 -41.79 8.06
C VAL A 422 20.65 -42.87 7.92
N CYS A 423 21.40 -43.11 9.00
CA CYS A 423 22.37 -44.20 9.03
C CYS A 423 21.67 -45.54 8.91
N GLY A 424 22.09 -46.33 7.92
CA GLY A 424 21.65 -47.70 7.75
C GLY A 424 22.62 -48.46 6.86
N CYS A 425 22.33 -49.74 6.67
CA CYS A 425 23.13 -50.62 5.83
C CYS A 425 22.17 -51.48 5.00
N THR A 426 22.40 -51.57 3.70
CA THR A 426 21.66 -52.46 2.81
C THR A 426 22.44 -53.76 2.77
N PRO A 427 21.88 -54.87 3.28
CA PRO A 427 22.54 -56.16 3.19
C PRO A 427 22.77 -56.51 1.73
N THR A 428 23.96 -57.04 1.42
CA THR A 428 24.19 -57.69 0.13
C THR A 428 23.28 -58.91 -0.03
N SER A 429 23.26 -59.53 -1.21
CA SER A 429 22.55 -60.78 -1.42
C SER A 429 23.52 -61.85 -1.95
N CYS A 430 23.16 -63.12 -1.75
CA CYS A 430 23.92 -64.24 -2.30
C CYS A 430 24.12 -64.09 -3.82
N ALA A 431 23.06 -63.75 -4.54
CA ALA A 431 23.11 -63.49 -5.98
C ALA A 431 24.03 -62.32 -6.35
N ALA A 432 23.98 -61.20 -5.61
CA ALA A 432 24.82 -60.04 -5.85
C ALA A 432 26.32 -60.34 -5.66
N GLN A 433 26.67 -61.29 -4.80
CA GLN A 433 28.05 -61.77 -4.63
C GLN A 433 28.40 -62.98 -5.52
N GLY A 434 27.49 -63.41 -6.41
CA GLY A 434 27.68 -64.58 -7.26
C GLY A 434 27.78 -65.90 -6.48
N LYS A 435 27.17 -65.99 -5.30
CA LYS A 435 27.17 -67.15 -4.40
C LYS A 435 25.83 -67.85 -4.42
N ASN A 436 25.82 -69.19 -4.43
CA ASN A 436 24.61 -70.01 -4.48
C ASN A 436 24.63 -71.21 -3.53
N CYS A 437 25.56 -71.25 -2.56
CA CYS A 437 25.56 -72.22 -1.47
C CYS A 437 26.33 -71.74 -0.22
N GLY A 438 26.05 -72.36 0.92
CA GLY A 438 26.72 -72.08 2.20
C GLY A 438 26.30 -70.77 2.85
N SER A 439 27.08 -70.29 3.82
CA SER A 439 26.83 -69.04 4.53
C SER A 439 27.90 -67.99 4.23
N ILE A 440 27.49 -66.75 4.01
CA ILE A 440 28.39 -65.60 3.77
C ILE A 440 27.99 -64.40 4.64
N PRO A 441 28.92 -63.50 5.00
CA PRO A 441 28.57 -62.25 5.68
C PRO A 441 27.67 -61.38 4.79
N ASN A 442 26.64 -60.77 5.36
CA ASN A 442 25.71 -59.90 4.64
C ASN A 442 26.24 -58.47 4.45
N GLY A 443 27.45 -58.16 4.94
CA GLY A 443 28.06 -56.83 4.91
C GLY A 443 27.54 -55.84 5.97
N CYS A 444 26.50 -56.20 6.71
CA CYS A 444 25.84 -55.39 7.75
C CYS A 444 25.88 -56.07 9.13
N GLY A 445 26.88 -56.94 9.38
CA GLY A 445 27.05 -57.66 10.65
C GLY A 445 26.18 -58.91 10.83
N GLY A 446 25.38 -59.28 9.83
CA GLY A 446 24.60 -60.53 9.80
C GLY A 446 25.14 -61.55 8.79
N THR A 447 24.50 -62.71 8.71
CA THR A 447 24.89 -63.83 7.84
C THR A 447 23.77 -64.15 6.85
N LEU A 448 24.10 -64.30 5.57
CA LEU A 448 23.20 -64.80 4.53
C LEU A 448 23.40 -66.30 4.37
N ASN A 449 22.30 -67.04 4.23
CA ASN A 449 22.32 -68.43 3.83
C ASN A 449 21.98 -68.53 2.34
N CYS A 450 22.93 -68.97 1.53
CA CYS A 450 22.82 -69.06 0.08
C CYS A 450 22.28 -70.41 -0.41
N GLY A 451 21.82 -71.26 0.52
CA GLY A 451 21.27 -72.58 0.22
C GLY A 451 22.31 -73.69 0.22
N THR A 452 21.90 -74.85 -0.26
CA THR A 452 22.73 -76.06 -0.36
C THR A 452 22.79 -76.53 -1.80
N CYS A 453 23.90 -77.13 -2.20
CA CYS A 453 24.02 -77.71 -3.53
C CYS A 453 23.24 -79.02 -3.63
N THR A 454 22.54 -79.21 -4.74
CA THR A 454 21.94 -80.51 -5.07
C THR A 454 23.04 -81.48 -5.48
N ALA A 455 23.05 -82.67 -4.89
CA ALA A 455 23.97 -83.74 -5.28
C ALA A 455 23.86 -84.03 -6.80
N PRO A 456 24.99 -84.27 -7.50
CA PRO A 456 26.33 -84.54 -6.97
C PRO A 456 27.18 -83.28 -6.71
N SER A 457 26.67 -82.06 -6.84
CA SER A 457 27.49 -80.85 -6.71
C SER A 457 27.90 -80.57 -5.25
N THR A 458 29.13 -80.09 -5.04
CA THR A 458 29.65 -79.70 -3.71
C THR A 458 29.82 -78.20 -3.60
N CYS A 459 29.69 -77.67 -2.36
CA CYS A 459 29.81 -76.24 -2.11
C CYS A 459 31.26 -75.85 -1.85
N THR A 460 31.92 -75.24 -2.84
CA THR A 460 33.31 -74.79 -2.74
C THR A 460 33.36 -73.29 -2.94
N ASN A 461 33.97 -72.54 -2.01
CA ASN A 461 34.01 -71.07 -2.04
C ASN A 461 32.63 -70.40 -2.23
N ASN A 462 31.60 -70.99 -1.62
CA ASN A 462 30.19 -70.57 -1.67
C ASN A 462 29.56 -70.62 -3.08
N VAL A 463 30.15 -71.40 -4.00
CA VAL A 463 29.61 -71.69 -5.33
C VAL A 463 29.45 -73.20 -5.47
N CYS A 464 28.30 -73.64 -5.99
CA CYS A 464 28.09 -75.03 -6.35
C CYS A 464 28.92 -75.37 -7.56
N THR A 465 29.94 -76.19 -7.33
CA THR A 465 30.80 -76.72 -8.37
C THR A 465 30.44 -78.17 -8.62
N ALA A 466 30.52 -78.61 -9.87
CA ALA A 466 30.40 -80.03 -10.19
C ALA A 466 31.44 -80.79 -9.36
N CYS A 467 31.00 -81.82 -8.65
CA CYS A 467 31.93 -82.68 -7.93
C CYS A 467 32.79 -83.41 -8.96
N VAL A 468 34.10 -83.41 -8.72
CA VAL A 468 35.07 -84.13 -9.55
C VAL A 468 35.21 -85.53 -8.95
N PRO A 469 34.70 -86.59 -9.62
CA PRO A 469 34.81 -87.96 -9.12
C PRO A 469 36.27 -88.29 -8.86
N ASN A 470 36.59 -88.82 -7.68
CA ASN A 470 37.91 -89.40 -7.48
C ASN A 470 38.05 -90.60 -8.42
N PRO A 471 38.96 -90.56 -9.41
CA PRO A 471 39.11 -91.67 -10.34
C PRO A 471 39.76 -92.89 -9.69
N ASP A 472 40.39 -92.74 -8.52
CA ASP A 472 41.03 -93.83 -7.76
C ASP A 472 40.66 -93.77 -6.26
N PRO A 473 39.40 -94.08 -5.90
CA PRO A 473 38.95 -94.09 -4.51
C PRO A 473 39.23 -95.42 -3.80
N CYS A 474 39.85 -96.37 -4.49
CA CYS A 474 40.07 -97.73 -4.01
C CYS A 474 41.31 -97.78 -3.11
N PRO A 475 41.19 -98.01 -1.79
CA PRO A 475 42.35 -98.19 -0.94
C PRO A 475 43.11 -99.46 -1.37
N SER A 476 44.43 -99.46 -1.21
CA SER A 476 45.32 -100.55 -1.64
C SER A 476 45.04 -101.92 -1.01
N SER A 477 44.15 -101.98 -0.03
CA SER A 477 43.70 -103.18 0.67
C SER A 477 42.33 -103.71 0.21
N GLN A 478 41.63 -103.04 -0.72
CA GLN A 478 40.29 -103.47 -1.16
C GLN A 478 40.38 -104.39 -2.39
N CYS A 479 40.01 -105.65 -2.19
CA CYS A 479 40.20 -106.74 -3.15
C CYS A 479 39.10 -106.85 -4.22
N ALA A 480 37.88 -106.47 -3.86
CA ALA A 480 36.72 -106.43 -4.73
C ALA A 480 35.62 -105.50 -4.16
N GLY A 481 34.70 -105.06 -5.01
CA GLY A 481 33.53 -104.27 -4.64
C GLY A 481 33.50 -102.89 -5.29
N THR A 482 32.63 -102.04 -4.79
CA THR A 482 32.55 -100.64 -5.23
C THR A 482 33.04 -99.71 -4.12
N ALA A 483 33.85 -98.73 -4.48
CA ALA A 483 34.14 -97.58 -3.63
C ALA A 483 33.36 -96.38 -4.15
N SER A 484 32.85 -95.54 -3.24
CA SER A 484 32.24 -94.29 -3.66
C SER A 484 33.30 -93.40 -4.29
N ASP A 485 32.98 -92.78 -5.43
CA ASP A 485 33.83 -91.79 -6.07
C ASP A 485 33.85 -90.43 -5.34
N GLY A 486 33.17 -90.32 -4.20
CA GLY A 486 33.00 -89.08 -3.44
C GLY A 486 31.93 -88.13 -4.00
N CYS A 487 31.29 -88.48 -5.13
CA CYS A 487 30.33 -87.67 -5.88
C CYS A 487 29.00 -88.41 -6.12
N GLY A 488 28.71 -89.48 -5.36
CA GLY A 488 27.48 -90.27 -5.49
C GLY A 488 27.50 -91.33 -6.59
N GLY A 489 28.61 -91.44 -7.35
CA GLY A 489 28.91 -92.57 -8.20
C GLY A 489 29.74 -93.62 -7.44
N THR A 490 29.95 -94.75 -8.10
CA THR A 490 30.77 -95.85 -7.58
C THR A 490 31.82 -96.23 -8.61
N VAL A 491 33.09 -96.30 -8.18
CA VAL A 491 34.18 -96.90 -8.96
C VAL A 491 34.27 -98.37 -8.56
N SER A 492 34.31 -99.25 -9.55
CA SER A 492 34.59 -100.68 -9.32
C SER A 492 36.06 -100.86 -8.97
N CYS A 493 36.32 -101.30 -7.75
CA CYS A 493 37.65 -101.65 -7.28
C CYS A 493 37.91 -103.11 -7.67
N THR A 494 38.86 -103.30 -8.60
CA THR A 494 39.30 -104.64 -9.00
C THR A 494 40.80 -104.76 -8.72
N ALA A 495 41.19 -105.69 -7.87
CA ALA A 495 42.59 -106.01 -7.70
C ALA A 495 43.11 -106.69 -8.98
N ASN A 496 44.05 -106.03 -9.66
CA ASN A 496 44.82 -106.65 -10.74
C ASN A 496 45.86 -107.60 -10.15
N CYS A 497 46.13 -108.68 -10.86
CA CYS A 497 47.25 -109.54 -10.56
C CYS A 497 48.56 -108.75 -10.64
N GLY A 498 49.32 -108.69 -9.55
CA GLY A 498 50.66 -108.10 -9.58
C GLY A 498 51.56 -108.82 -10.58
N LEU A 499 52.70 -108.23 -10.94
CA LEU A 499 53.65 -108.78 -11.93
C LEU A 499 54.12 -110.22 -11.60
N ALA A 500 53.97 -110.67 -10.35
CA ALA A 500 54.31 -112.02 -9.88
C ALA A 500 53.16 -113.04 -10.04
N GLY A 501 51.99 -112.66 -10.56
CA GLY A 501 50.83 -113.57 -10.65
C GLY A 501 50.17 -113.90 -9.31
N GLU A 502 50.55 -113.19 -8.24
CA GLU A 502 49.95 -113.32 -6.92
C GLU A 502 48.90 -112.23 -6.69
N CYS A 503 47.76 -112.62 -6.12
CA CYS A 503 46.75 -111.67 -5.67
C CYS A 503 47.17 -111.11 -4.31
N PRO A 504 47.20 -109.78 -4.08
CA PRO A 504 47.55 -109.19 -2.78
C PRO A 504 46.55 -109.51 -1.65
N CYS A 505 45.46 -110.20 -1.99
CA CYS A 505 44.34 -110.54 -1.13
C CYS A 505 44.44 -112.00 -0.68
N ALA A 506 44.32 -112.25 0.63
CA ALA A 506 44.47 -113.59 1.18
C ALA A 506 43.42 -114.55 0.60
N GLY A 507 43.88 -115.61 -0.08
CA GLY A 507 43.03 -116.69 -0.61
C GLY A 507 42.53 -116.51 -2.06
N GLY A 508 42.96 -115.49 -2.80
CA GLY A 508 42.60 -115.32 -4.22
C GLY A 508 43.55 -116.03 -5.20
N HIS A 509 43.05 -116.42 -6.37
CA HIS A 509 43.85 -116.94 -7.49
C HIS A 509 43.73 -116.04 -8.73
N CYS A 510 44.81 -115.89 -9.49
CA CYS A 510 44.82 -115.07 -10.69
C CYS A 510 44.19 -115.79 -11.89
N ALA A 511 43.12 -115.22 -12.45
CA ALA A 511 42.43 -115.72 -13.63
C ALA A 511 42.31 -114.60 -14.68
N GLY A 512 43.11 -114.69 -15.75
CA GLY A 512 43.04 -113.75 -16.87
C GLY A 512 43.30 -112.29 -16.48
N ASN A 513 44.40 -112.02 -15.76
CA ASN A 513 44.84 -110.72 -15.20
C ASN A 513 44.04 -110.14 -14.04
N TYR A 514 42.93 -110.76 -13.63
CA TYR A 514 42.14 -110.34 -12.48
C TYR A 514 42.19 -111.39 -11.37
N CYS A 515 42.09 -110.94 -10.12
CA CYS A 515 41.91 -111.86 -9.00
C CYS A 515 40.49 -112.46 -9.02
N SER A 516 40.39 -113.80 -8.99
CA SER A 516 39.14 -114.55 -8.89
C SER A 516 39.15 -115.40 -7.61
N CYS A 517 38.04 -115.36 -6.86
CA CYS A 517 37.87 -116.09 -5.60
C CYS A 517 36.77 -117.16 -5.82
N ASN A 518 37.09 -118.45 -5.70
CA ASN A 518 36.14 -119.55 -5.86
C ASN A 518 36.30 -120.60 -4.73
N PRO A 519 35.26 -120.97 -3.95
CA PRO A 519 33.88 -120.45 -3.93
C PRO A 519 33.68 -119.52 -2.71
N GLY A 520 33.70 -118.19 -2.91
CA GLY A 520 33.34 -117.20 -1.88
C GLY A 520 34.10 -115.88 -1.98
N PRO A 521 33.62 -114.78 -1.35
CA PRO A 521 34.33 -113.51 -1.35
C PRO A 521 35.65 -113.65 -0.59
N CYS A 522 36.73 -113.11 -1.16
CA CYS A 522 38.01 -112.99 -0.46
C CYS A 522 37.81 -112.10 0.78
N LEU A 523 38.15 -112.62 1.98
CA LEU A 523 38.00 -111.93 3.27
C LEU A 523 39.00 -110.79 3.45
#